data_AF-A0A9P2ZXI0-F1
#
_entry.id   AF-A0A9P2ZXI0-F1
#
_cell.length_a   1.000
_cell.length_b   1.000
_cell.length_c   1.000
_cell.angle_alpha   90.00
_cell.angle_beta   90.00
_cell.angle_gamma   90.00
#
_symmetry.space_group_name_H-M   'P 1'
#
loop_
_entity.id
_entity.type
_entity.pdbx_description
1 polymer ?
#
loop_
_entity_poly.entity_id
_entity_poly.type
_entity_poly.pdbx_seq_one_letter_code
_entity_poly.pdbx_strand_id
1 'polypeptide(L)'
;MSHRQLIPAFRLVRTLLGGQARSFQELLKSGIEAVPELAPREPTVETEPKYRKFKGKPSKRMKKLKPVPETSVPEGHPFVSGAFLKHKVLPVLESQHLVIKSMVLSPSGTRSWRWHLVQAAPDGHWAPSSGGDPSNPSESDPSSSTPSASSSSSSPLPQRVLEAATRLPNLDRDSHWDRLLSGTHPALLAADIRQIEHENAAAKKEARFEKGFSRRTEREMRSWEGREPGLTTRLERVHLNDRRARARPEKERRTLGFGLREGDPSRRLEF
;
A
#
# COMPACT_ATOMS: atom_id res chain seq x y z
N MET A 1 20.26 1.89 -18.48
CA MET A 1 20.74 0.84 -17.55
C MET A 1 19.79 -0.34 -17.64
N SER A 2 20.34 -1.54 -17.78
CA SER A 2 19.54 -2.75 -17.88
C SER A 2 18.99 -3.13 -16.51
N HIS A 3 17.73 -3.56 -16.41
CA HIS A 3 17.15 -4.05 -15.16
C HIS A 3 17.98 -5.18 -14.52
N ARG A 4 18.73 -5.93 -15.33
CA ARG A 4 19.66 -6.96 -14.87
C ARG A 4 20.73 -6.43 -13.91
N GLN A 5 21.12 -5.15 -14.05
CA GLN A 5 22.08 -4.50 -13.15
C GLN A 5 21.49 -4.22 -11.76
N LEU A 6 20.16 -4.21 -11.62
CA LEU A 6 19.49 -4.00 -10.34
C LEU A 6 19.40 -5.27 -9.50
N ILE A 7 19.43 -6.46 -10.13
CA ILE A 7 19.23 -7.74 -9.44
C ILE A 7 20.24 -7.94 -8.29
N PRO A 8 21.55 -7.73 -8.48
CA PRO A 8 22.51 -7.87 -7.38
C PRO A 8 22.24 -6.89 -6.23
N ALA A 9 21.83 -5.65 -6.56
CA ALA A 9 21.47 -4.65 -5.56
C ALA A 9 20.22 -5.04 -4.78
N PHE A 10 19.19 -5.58 -5.46
CA PHE A 10 17.97 -6.06 -4.81
C PHE A 10 18.24 -7.21 -3.84
N ARG A 11 19.07 -8.19 -4.22
CA ARG A 11 19.50 -9.29 -3.33
C ARG A 11 20.14 -8.75 -2.08
N LEU A 12 21.09 -7.82 -2.24
CA LEU A 12 21.81 -7.23 -1.13
C LEU A 12 20.90 -6.44 -0.19
N VAL A 13 19.92 -5.69 -0.73
CA VAL A 13 18.95 -4.98 0.11
C VAL A 13 18.06 -5.96 0.89
N ARG A 14 17.59 -7.06 0.26
CA ARG A 14 16.76 -8.09 0.92
C ARG A 14 17.52 -8.72 2.10
N THR A 15 18.79 -9.07 1.91
CA THR A 15 19.60 -9.68 2.99
C THR A 15 19.88 -8.69 4.12
N LEU A 16 20.24 -7.44 3.82
CA LEU A 16 20.57 -6.44 4.83
C LEU A 16 19.36 -6.01 5.68
N LEU A 17 18.19 -5.90 5.07
CA LEU A 17 16.96 -5.49 5.76
C LEU A 17 16.22 -6.65 6.42
N GLY A 18 16.54 -7.91 6.10
CA GLY A 18 15.91 -9.09 6.70
C GLY A 18 16.12 -9.20 8.21
N GLY A 19 17.23 -8.68 8.74
CA GLY A 19 17.54 -8.72 10.17
C GLY A 19 17.09 -7.50 10.98
N GLN A 20 17.14 -6.29 10.40
CA GLN A 20 16.82 -5.06 11.12
C GLN A 20 16.49 -3.91 10.16
N ALA A 21 15.66 -2.98 10.64
CA ALA A 21 15.42 -1.72 9.96
C ALA A 21 16.65 -0.81 10.00
N ARG A 22 17.11 -0.34 8.84
CA ARG A 22 18.35 0.42 8.70
C ARG A 22 18.11 1.82 8.15
N SER A 23 18.90 2.78 8.61
CA SER A 23 18.97 4.09 7.94
C SER A 23 19.64 3.96 6.57
N PHE A 24 19.50 4.97 5.71
CA PHE A 24 20.17 4.95 4.39
C PHE A 24 21.69 4.81 4.51
N GLN A 25 22.32 5.51 5.48
CA GLN A 25 23.76 5.45 5.68
C GLN A 25 24.20 4.09 6.23
N GLU A 26 23.45 3.52 7.17
CA GLU A 26 23.71 2.16 7.68
C GLU A 26 23.61 1.13 6.55
N LEU A 27 22.58 1.22 5.71
CA LEU A 27 22.39 0.31 4.59
C LEU A 27 23.50 0.43 3.55
N LEU A 28 23.97 1.66 3.27
CA LEU A 28 25.07 1.89 2.36
C LEU A 28 26.39 1.32 2.91
N LYS A 29 26.71 1.60 4.19
CA LYS A 29 27.93 1.09 4.84
C LYS A 29 27.94 -0.43 4.93
N SER A 30 26.86 -1.02 5.46
CA SER A 30 26.77 -2.48 5.59
C SER A 30 26.71 -3.19 4.24
N GLY A 31 26.19 -2.54 3.19
CA GLY A 31 26.27 -3.10 1.84
C GLY A 31 27.68 -3.15 1.29
N ILE A 32 28.49 -2.10 1.51
CA ILE A 32 29.91 -2.08 1.12
C ILE A 32 30.68 -3.16 1.91
N GLU A 33 30.43 -3.26 3.21
CA GLU A 33 31.07 -4.27 4.08
C GLU A 33 30.70 -5.71 3.69
N ALA A 34 29.48 -5.93 3.20
CA ALA A 34 28.99 -7.26 2.82
C ALA A 34 29.57 -7.78 1.49
N VAL A 35 30.21 -6.93 0.68
CA VAL A 35 30.89 -7.32 -0.57
C VAL A 35 32.37 -6.95 -0.48
N PRO A 36 33.15 -7.62 0.40
CA PRO A 36 34.55 -7.30 0.64
C PRO A 36 35.45 -7.62 -0.56
N GLU A 37 35.00 -8.50 -1.47
CA GLU A 37 35.76 -8.93 -2.65
C GLU A 37 36.01 -7.78 -3.65
N LEU A 38 35.20 -6.71 -3.58
CA LEU A 38 35.34 -5.49 -4.38
C LEU A 38 35.84 -4.31 -3.55
N ALA A 39 36.21 -4.54 -2.29
CA ALA A 39 36.84 -3.51 -1.49
C ALA A 39 38.15 -3.10 -2.16
N PRO A 40 38.47 -1.80 -2.25
CA PRO A 40 39.67 -1.34 -2.90
C PRO A 40 40.88 -2.00 -2.24
N ARG A 41 41.56 -2.88 -2.98
CA ARG A 41 42.91 -3.33 -2.64
C ARG A 41 43.78 -2.09 -2.62
N GLU A 42 44.09 -1.62 -1.42
CA GLU A 42 44.95 -0.50 -1.03
C GLU A 42 44.96 0.76 -1.93
N PRO A 43 44.79 1.97 -1.37
CA PRO A 43 44.76 3.20 -2.16
C PRO A 43 46.16 3.49 -2.73
N THR A 44 46.43 3.02 -3.94
CA THR A 44 47.45 3.63 -4.78
C THR A 44 46.77 4.73 -5.59
N VAL A 45 47.27 5.95 -5.44
CA VAL A 45 46.90 7.19 -6.15
C VAL A 45 45.85 8.08 -5.46
N GLU A 46 46.40 9.07 -4.76
CA GLU A 46 45.83 10.40 -4.48
C GLU A 46 44.94 10.87 -5.63
N THR A 47 43.62 10.73 -5.48
CA THR A 47 42.68 11.42 -6.37
C THR A 47 42.41 12.78 -5.75
N GLU A 48 43.05 13.81 -6.31
CA GLU A 48 42.82 15.19 -5.90
C GLU A 48 41.30 15.51 -5.87
N PRO A 49 40.84 16.28 -4.87
CA PRO A 49 39.45 16.71 -4.81
C PRO A 49 39.11 17.52 -6.06
N LYS A 50 38.33 16.91 -6.96
CA LYS A 50 37.86 17.54 -8.20
C LYS A 50 36.81 18.60 -7.86
N TYR A 51 37.25 19.77 -7.40
CA TYR A 51 36.38 20.93 -7.25
C TYR A 51 35.78 21.27 -8.62
N ARG A 52 34.46 21.07 -8.77
CA ARG A 52 33.72 21.61 -9.92
C ARG A 52 33.92 23.13 -9.92
N LYS A 53 34.76 23.63 -10.82
CA LYS A 53 34.93 25.07 -11.08
C LYS A 53 33.58 25.63 -11.55
N PHE A 54 32.79 26.17 -10.61
CA PHE A 54 31.60 26.95 -10.93
C PHE A 54 32.05 28.22 -11.64
N LYS A 55 31.72 28.34 -12.93
CA LYS A 55 31.99 29.55 -13.73
C LYS A 55 30.91 30.59 -13.36
N GLY A 56 31.09 31.26 -12.24
CA GLY A 56 30.17 32.28 -11.72
C GLY A 56 30.78 33.00 -10.52
N LYS A 57 30.46 34.29 -10.34
CA LYS A 57 31.01 35.12 -9.26
C LYS A 57 30.75 34.44 -7.90
N PRO A 58 31.77 34.25 -7.04
CA PRO A 58 31.60 33.57 -5.76
C PRO A 58 30.71 34.41 -4.85
N SER A 59 29.52 33.90 -4.54
CA SER A 59 28.65 34.49 -3.53
C SER A 59 29.33 34.36 -2.16
N LYS A 60 29.40 35.47 -1.40
CA LYS A 60 29.94 35.55 -0.03
C LYS A 60 29.23 34.67 1.02
N ARG A 61 28.34 33.75 0.61
CA ARG A 61 27.63 32.78 1.46
C ARG A 61 28.22 31.35 1.41
N MET A 62 29.47 31.16 1.00
CA MET A 62 30.15 29.86 1.19
C MET A 62 30.63 29.69 2.64
N LYS A 63 29.70 29.68 3.59
CA LYS A 63 29.95 29.18 4.94
C LYS A 63 29.99 27.65 4.87
N LYS A 64 31.20 27.08 5.07
CA LYS A 64 31.45 25.73 5.58
C LYS A 64 30.62 24.62 4.93
N LEU A 65 30.94 24.26 3.68
CA LEU A 65 30.60 22.91 3.20
C LEU A 65 31.46 21.94 4.02
N LYS A 66 30.85 21.29 5.01
CA LYS A 66 31.47 20.16 5.70
C LYS A 66 31.90 19.15 4.63
N PRO A 67 33.12 18.59 4.68
CA PRO A 67 33.48 17.49 3.79
C PRO A 67 32.41 16.43 4.00
N VAL A 68 31.60 16.20 2.95
CA VAL A 68 30.67 15.08 2.95
C VAL A 68 31.58 13.87 3.05
N PRO A 69 31.47 13.02 4.09
CA PRO A 69 32.16 11.75 4.06
C PRO A 69 31.55 10.99 2.89
N GLU A 70 32.20 11.08 1.74
CA GLU A 70 31.95 10.22 0.61
C GLU A 70 32.29 8.82 1.11
N THR A 71 31.28 8.12 1.59
CA THR A 71 31.23 6.67 1.44
C THR A 71 31.17 6.42 -0.06
N SER A 72 32.32 6.59 -0.72
CA SER A 72 32.51 6.28 -2.12
C SER A 72 32.29 4.78 -2.25
N VAL A 73 31.30 4.43 -3.06
CA VAL A 73 30.99 3.04 -3.33
C VAL A 73 32.11 2.54 -4.26
N PRO A 74 32.77 1.41 -3.95
CA PRO A 74 33.81 0.86 -4.81
C PRO A 74 33.30 0.61 -6.23
N GLU A 75 34.19 0.76 -7.23
CA GLU A 75 33.85 0.45 -8.61
C GLU A 75 33.47 -1.03 -8.74
N GLY A 76 32.43 -1.33 -9.53
CA GLY A 76 31.90 -2.68 -9.69
C GLY A 76 30.95 -3.16 -8.57
N HIS A 77 30.79 -2.41 -7.47
CA HIS A 77 29.88 -2.78 -6.40
C HIS A 77 28.41 -2.80 -6.87
N PRO A 78 27.54 -3.72 -6.37
CA PRO A 78 26.13 -3.82 -6.76
C PRO A 78 25.34 -2.51 -6.69
N PHE A 79 25.64 -1.67 -5.71
CA PHE A 79 25.00 -0.37 -5.58
C PHE A 79 25.45 0.67 -6.59
N VAL A 80 26.58 0.51 -7.29
CA VAL A 80 27.19 1.46 -8.25
C VAL A 80 27.58 2.81 -7.64
N SER A 81 26.66 3.46 -6.91
CA SER A 81 26.85 4.68 -6.14
C SER A 81 25.77 4.79 -5.05
N GLY A 82 26.01 5.60 -4.02
CA GLY A 82 24.97 5.92 -3.04
C GLY A 82 23.72 6.57 -3.67
N ALA A 83 23.92 7.36 -4.74
CA ALA A 83 22.82 7.97 -5.49
C ALA A 83 21.97 6.92 -6.22
N PHE A 84 22.59 5.88 -6.78
CA PHE A 84 21.86 4.79 -7.45
C PHE A 84 21.01 4.00 -6.46
N LEU A 85 21.57 3.63 -5.30
CA LEU A 85 20.79 3.02 -4.21
C LEU A 85 19.59 3.90 -3.82
N LYS A 86 19.82 5.20 -3.60
CA LYS A 86 18.81 6.16 -3.13
C LYS A 86 17.71 6.45 -4.16
N HIS A 87 18.06 6.57 -5.43
CA HIS A 87 17.16 7.08 -6.46
C HIS A 87 16.66 6.03 -7.45
N LYS A 88 17.24 4.82 -7.45
CA LYS A 88 16.84 3.73 -8.35
C LYS A 88 16.39 2.50 -7.58
N VAL A 89 17.22 1.99 -6.67
CA VAL A 89 16.95 0.73 -5.98
C VAL A 89 15.81 0.88 -4.97
N LEU A 90 15.98 1.78 -3.99
CA LEU A 90 14.99 1.96 -2.91
C LEU A 90 13.61 2.41 -3.42
N PRO A 91 13.48 3.37 -4.36
CA PRO A 91 12.17 3.77 -4.85
C PRO A 91 11.43 2.66 -5.60
N VAL A 92 12.14 1.78 -6.32
CA VAL A 92 11.52 0.63 -7.00
C VAL A 92 10.96 -0.33 -5.97
N LEU A 93 11.75 -0.71 -4.97
CA LEU A 93 11.31 -1.61 -3.90
C LEU A 93 10.17 -1.00 -3.07
N GLU A 94 10.19 0.31 -2.83
CA GLU A 94 9.12 1.04 -2.13
C GLU A 94 7.82 1.04 -2.94
N SER A 95 7.89 1.31 -4.25
CA SER A 95 6.73 1.31 -5.13
C SER A 95 6.06 -0.06 -5.26
N GLN A 96 6.79 -1.13 -4.99
CA GLN A 96 6.31 -2.50 -5.02
C GLN A 96 5.91 -3.03 -3.64
N HIS A 97 5.86 -2.16 -2.62
CA HIS A 97 5.54 -2.50 -1.23
C HIS A 97 6.43 -3.62 -0.64
N LEU A 98 7.67 -3.75 -1.15
CA LEU A 98 8.65 -4.72 -0.67
C LEU A 98 9.49 -4.14 0.48
N VAL A 99 9.67 -2.83 0.49
CA VAL A 99 10.26 -2.08 1.60
C VAL A 99 9.39 -0.87 1.95
N ILE A 100 9.43 -0.45 3.21
CA ILE A 100 8.74 0.78 3.66
C ILE A 100 9.75 1.71 4.30
N LYS A 101 9.60 2.98 3.99
CA LYS A 101 10.29 4.06 4.69
C LYS A 101 9.44 4.55 5.86
N SER A 102 9.93 4.39 7.08
CA SER A 102 9.25 4.85 8.30
C SER A 102 10.14 5.81 9.09
N MET A 103 9.51 6.71 9.86
CA MET A 103 10.22 7.57 10.80
C MET A 103 10.27 6.88 12.15
N VAL A 104 11.47 6.55 12.61
CA VAL A 104 11.71 5.88 13.89
C VAL A 104 12.37 6.88 14.84
N LEU A 105 11.88 6.92 16.08
CA LEU A 105 12.50 7.69 17.16
C LEU A 105 13.65 6.86 17.74
N SER A 106 14.88 7.35 17.59
CA SER A 106 16.06 6.77 18.23
C SER A 106 15.97 6.93 19.76
N PRO A 107 16.57 6.05 20.57
CA PRO A 107 16.68 6.23 22.02
C PRO A 107 17.31 7.58 22.41
N SER A 108 18.12 8.16 21.53
CA SER A 108 18.68 9.52 21.67
C SER A 108 17.67 10.65 21.44
N GLY A 109 16.37 10.35 21.26
CA GLY A 109 15.32 11.32 20.94
C GLY A 109 15.38 11.88 19.52
N THR A 110 16.35 11.46 18.70
CA THR A 110 16.49 11.92 17.32
C THR A 110 15.60 11.10 16.39
N ARG A 111 14.79 11.79 15.57
CA ARG A 111 13.96 11.14 14.55
C ARG A 111 14.82 10.84 13.34
N SER A 112 14.82 9.58 12.90
CA SER A 112 15.55 9.16 11.71
C SER A 112 14.66 8.36 10.77
N TRP A 113 14.85 8.56 9.47
CA TRP A 113 14.20 7.74 8.45
C TRP A 113 14.90 6.40 8.34
N ARG A 114 14.13 5.32 8.50
CA ARG A 114 14.62 3.94 8.38
C ARG A 114 13.79 3.16 7.37
N TRP A 115 14.47 2.27 6.69
CA TRP A 115 13.88 1.33 5.74
C TRP A 115 13.63 0.00 6.44
N HIS A 116 12.46 -0.56 6.21
CA HIS A 116 12.00 -1.83 6.77
C HIS A 116 11.70 -2.79 5.62
N LEU A 117 12.07 -4.06 5.77
CA LEU A 117 11.55 -5.11 4.89
C LEU A 117 10.09 -5.37 5.26
N VAL A 118 9.22 -5.47 4.26
CA VAL A 118 7.83 -5.86 4.51
C VAL A 118 7.78 -7.38 4.55
N GLN A 119 7.70 -7.94 5.75
CA GLN A 119 7.51 -9.37 5.93
C GLN A 119 6.03 -9.71 5.70
N ALA A 120 5.76 -10.89 5.13
CA ALA A 120 4.43 -11.48 5.23
C ALA A 120 4.09 -11.57 6.72
N ALA A 121 2.91 -11.12 7.10
CA ALA A 121 2.45 -11.33 8.46
C ALA A 121 2.43 -12.86 8.66
N PRO A 122 3.05 -13.37 9.74
CA PRO A 122 3.03 -14.81 10.00
C PRO A 122 1.58 -15.26 10.01
N ASP A 123 1.28 -16.31 9.26
CA ASP A 123 -0.06 -16.88 9.12
C ASP A 123 -0.63 -17.16 10.51
N GLY A 124 -1.51 -16.28 10.99
CA GLY A 124 -1.99 -16.39 12.36
C GLY A 124 -2.62 -15.12 12.91
N HIS A 125 -3.96 -15.09 12.87
CA HIS A 125 -4.79 -14.40 13.86
C HIS A 125 -4.79 -12.86 13.82
N TRP A 126 -5.10 -12.27 12.67
CA TRP A 126 -5.86 -11.01 12.67
C TRP A 126 -7.31 -11.33 12.34
N ALA A 127 -7.93 -12.12 13.22
CA ALA A 127 -9.37 -12.02 13.35
C ALA A 127 -9.64 -10.57 13.80
N PRO A 128 -10.45 -9.78 13.06
CA PRO A 128 -10.95 -8.55 13.65
C PRO A 128 -11.69 -8.98 14.91
N SER A 129 -11.21 -8.54 16.08
CA SER A 129 -11.98 -8.56 17.32
C SER A 129 -13.25 -7.75 17.05
N SER A 130 -14.22 -8.46 16.49
CA SER A 130 -15.58 -8.05 16.30
C SER A 130 -16.09 -7.91 17.72
N GLY A 131 -16.32 -6.67 18.14
CA GLY A 131 -16.80 -6.37 19.49
C GLY A 131 -17.98 -7.27 19.81
N GLY A 132 -17.75 -8.24 20.70
CA GLY A 132 -18.80 -8.97 21.35
C GLY A 132 -19.47 -8.01 22.32
N ASP A 133 -20.71 -7.62 21.99
CA ASP A 133 -21.69 -7.15 22.97
C ASP A 133 -21.82 -8.21 24.08
N PRO A 134 -21.50 -7.90 25.35
CA PRO A 134 -21.92 -8.74 26.45
C PRO A 134 -23.27 -8.23 26.94
N SER A 135 -24.33 -8.87 26.47
CA SER A 135 -25.60 -8.87 27.20
C SER A 135 -25.40 -9.63 28.51
N ASN A 136 -25.49 -8.87 29.60
CA ASN A 136 -25.83 -9.23 30.98
C ASN A 136 -26.51 -10.61 31.12
N PRO A 137 -26.14 -11.46 32.11
CA PRO A 137 -26.83 -11.36 33.40
C PRO A 137 -26.02 -11.76 34.66
N SER A 138 -26.53 -11.26 35.79
CA SER A 138 -26.51 -11.86 37.14
C SER A 138 -25.20 -11.92 37.96
N GLU A 139 -25.19 -11.03 38.95
CA GLU A 139 -24.76 -11.16 40.36
C GLU A 139 -24.04 -12.45 40.80
N SER A 140 -22.79 -12.30 41.26
CA SER A 140 -22.20 -12.95 42.46
C SER A 140 -20.76 -12.45 42.69
N ASP A 141 -20.51 -11.85 43.86
CA ASP A 141 -19.20 -11.61 44.50
C ASP A 141 -18.65 -12.91 45.15
N PRO A 142 -17.42 -12.99 45.77
CA PRO A 142 -16.27 -12.07 45.78
C PRO A 142 -14.87 -12.76 45.64
N SER A 143 -13.82 -11.92 45.59
CA SER A 143 -12.43 -12.13 46.09
C SER A 143 -11.30 -12.60 45.15
N SER A 144 -10.20 -11.83 45.29
CA SER A 144 -8.78 -12.21 45.14
C SER A 144 -8.22 -12.38 43.72
N SER A 145 -7.48 -11.36 43.24
CA SER A 145 -6.01 -11.44 43.03
C SER A 145 -5.52 -10.28 42.16
N THR A 146 -4.46 -9.63 42.63
CA THR A 146 -3.62 -8.66 41.93
C THR A 146 -3.03 -9.22 40.63
N PRO A 147 -3.04 -8.48 39.51
CA PRO A 147 -2.12 -8.73 38.42
C PRO A 147 -0.92 -7.75 38.48
N SER A 148 0.27 -8.35 38.56
CA SER A 148 1.57 -7.71 38.43
C SER A 148 1.71 -7.02 37.07
N ALA A 149 1.98 -5.72 37.11
CA ALA A 149 2.32 -4.92 35.94
C ALA A 149 3.75 -5.23 35.46
N SER A 150 3.89 -6.22 34.58
CA SER A 150 5.09 -6.38 33.75
C SER A 150 5.02 -5.37 32.60
N SER A 151 5.58 -4.18 32.85
CA SER A 151 5.73 -3.13 31.85
C SER A 151 6.97 -3.41 31.00
N SER A 152 6.91 -4.41 30.12
CA SER A 152 7.86 -4.59 29.03
C SER A 152 7.52 -3.60 27.91
N SER A 153 8.01 -2.36 28.03
CA SER A 153 7.91 -1.35 26.97
C SER A 153 8.88 -1.64 25.83
N SER A 154 8.67 -2.73 25.11
CA SER A 154 9.14 -2.84 23.73
C SER A 154 8.26 -1.90 22.91
N SER A 155 8.75 -0.68 22.67
CA SER A 155 8.07 0.31 21.83
C SER A 155 7.61 -0.36 20.53
N PRO A 156 6.28 -0.49 20.29
CA PRO A 156 5.81 -1.05 19.05
C PRO A 156 6.29 -0.11 17.94
N LEU A 157 6.93 -0.68 16.92
CA LEU A 157 7.05 -0.06 15.61
C LEU A 157 5.71 0.65 15.32
N PRO A 158 5.69 1.88 14.78
CA PRO A 158 4.43 2.58 14.55
C PRO A 158 3.52 1.67 13.72
N GLN A 159 2.56 1.04 14.38
CA GLN A 159 1.78 -0.11 13.91
C GLN A 159 1.04 0.26 12.61
N ARG A 160 0.64 1.53 12.53
CA ARG A 160 0.05 2.20 11.36
C ARG A 160 0.89 2.14 10.09
N VAL A 161 2.22 2.03 10.18
CA VAL A 161 3.11 1.97 9.00
C VAL A 161 3.20 0.54 8.46
N LEU A 162 3.25 -0.47 9.33
CA LEU A 162 3.15 -1.87 8.91
C LEU A 162 1.76 -2.17 8.31
N GLU A 163 0.70 -1.64 8.92
CA GLU A 163 -0.69 -1.78 8.44
C GLU A 163 -0.92 -1.17 7.05
N ALA A 164 -0.13 -0.17 6.66
CA ALA A 164 -0.24 0.43 5.34
C ALA A 164 0.35 -0.46 4.23
N ALA A 165 1.37 -1.27 4.55
CA ALA A 165 1.96 -2.18 3.57
C ALA A 165 1.26 -3.54 3.50
N THR A 166 0.50 -3.93 4.53
CA THR A 166 -0.41 -5.09 4.47
C THR A 166 -1.68 -4.84 3.66
N ARG A 167 -1.81 -3.67 3.01
CA ARG A 167 -2.98 -3.29 2.22
C ARG A 167 -3.22 -4.11 0.95
N LEU A 168 -2.24 -4.93 0.54
CA LEU A 168 -2.40 -5.92 -0.52
C LEU A 168 -2.50 -7.32 0.11
N PRO A 169 -3.69 -7.73 0.57
CA PRO A 169 -3.86 -9.02 1.25
C PRO A 169 -3.52 -10.23 0.36
N ASN A 170 -3.50 -10.06 -0.96
CA ASN A 170 -3.29 -11.15 -1.92
C ASN A 170 -1.89 -11.18 -2.54
N LEU A 171 -0.98 -10.29 -2.12
CA LEU A 171 0.38 -10.26 -2.68
C LEU A 171 1.30 -11.16 -1.85
N ASP A 172 1.59 -12.36 -2.37
CA ASP A 172 2.68 -13.17 -1.83
C ASP A 172 4.02 -12.47 -2.08
N ARG A 173 4.58 -11.91 -1.00
CA ARG A 173 5.77 -11.06 -1.06
C ARG A 173 7.02 -11.86 -1.38
N ASP A 174 7.13 -13.09 -0.90
CA ASP A 174 8.33 -13.90 -1.14
C ASP A 174 8.37 -14.35 -2.60
N SER A 175 7.24 -14.81 -3.14
CA SER A 175 7.13 -15.06 -4.59
C SER A 175 7.38 -13.79 -5.42
N HIS A 176 6.93 -12.62 -4.95
CA HIS A 176 7.18 -11.35 -5.65
C HIS A 176 8.67 -10.97 -5.65
N TRP A 177 9.36 -11.15 -4.52
CA TRP A 177 10.81 -11.02 -4.45
C TRP A 177 11.50 -11.97 -5.40
N ASP A 178 11.11 -13.24 -5.44
CA ASP A 178 11.75 -14.25 -6.28
C ASP A 178 11.57 -13.95 -7.77
N ARG A 179 10.40 -13.43 -8.18
CA ARG A 179 10.18 -12.91 -9.54
C ARG A 179 11.08 -11.71 -9.87
N LEU A 180 11.27 -10.80 -8.92
CA LEU A 180 12.17 -9.65 -9.09
C LEU A 180 13.64 -10.13 -9.23
N LEU A 181 14.02 -11.15 -8.45
CA LEU A 181 15.37 -11.72 -8.43
C LEU A 181 15.67 -12.68 -9.59
N SER A 182 14.65 -13.26 -10.21
CA SER A 182 14.76 -14.05 -11.45
C SER A 182 14.97 -13.17 -12.68
N GLY A 183 14.80 -11.85 -12.54
CA GLY A 183 15.01 -10.87 -13.60
C GLY A 183 13.74 -10.39 -14.29
N THR A 184 12.57 -10.62 -13.70
CA THR A 184 11.32 -10.02 -14.19
C THR A 184 11.44 -8.49 -14.13
N HIS A 185 10.97 -7.82 -15.18
CA HIS A 185 11.09 -6.36 -15.25
C HIS A 185 10.22 -5.69 -14.16
N PRO A 186 10.76 -4.75 -13.36
CA PRO A 186 10.04 -4.17 -12.22
C PRO A 186 8.76 -3.42 -12.61
N ALA A 187 8.70 -2.87 -13.82
CA ALA A 187 7.49 -2.21 -14.31
C ALA A 187 6.33 -3.17 -14.59
N LEU A 188 6.62 -4.42 -14.95
CA LEU A 188 5.58 -5.46 -15.14
C LEU A 188 5.02 -5.85 -13.78
N LEU A 189 5.90 -6.11 -12.81
CA LEU A 189 5.50 -6.38 -11.43
C LEU A 189 4.69 -5.22 -10.80
N ALA A 190 5.05 -3.98 -11.11
CA ALA A 190 4.27 -2.81 -10.69
C ALA A 190 2.92 -2.68 -11.42
N ALA A 191 2.77 -3.24 -12.62
CA ALA A 191 1.47 -3.34 -13.29
C ALA A 191 0.57 -4.35 -12.57
N ASP A 192 1.11 -5.54 -12.23
CA ASP A 192 0.39 -6.57 -11.47
C ASP A 192 -0.12 -6.02 -10.13
N ILE A 193 0.73 -5.30 -9.40
CA ILE A 193 0.34 -4.66 -8.13
C ILE A 193 -0.80 -3.66 -8.32
N ARG A 194 -0.73 -2.81 -9.35
CA ARG A 194 -1.80 -1.84 -9.65
C ARG A 194 -3.10 -2.55 -10.03
N GLN A 195 -3.03 -3.68 -10.71
CA GLN A 195 -4.19 -4.50 -11.02
C GLN A 195 -4.82 -5.07 -9.73
N ILE A 196 -4.00 -5.64 -8.83
CA ILE A 196 -4.47 -6.15 -7.53
C ILE A 196 -5.09 -5.02 -6.69
N GLU A 197 -4.48 -3.83 -6.67
CA GLU A 197 -5.03 -2.63 -6.01
C GLU A 197 -6.38 -2.24 -6.59
N HIS A 198 -6.52 -2.26 -7.92
CA HIS A 198 -7.76 -1.94 -8.61
C HIS A 198 -8.87 -2.95 -8.28
N GLU A 199 -8.57 -4.26 -8.32
CA GLU A 199 -9.49 -5.33 -7.95
C GLU A 199 -9.93 -5.23 -6.49
N ASN A 200 -8.99 -4.99 -5.56
CA ASN A 200 -9.30 -4.78 -4.15
C ASN A 200 -10.13 -3.51 -3.91
N ALA A 201 -9.87 -2.44 -4.68
CA ALA A 201 -10.67 -1.23 -4.60
C ALA A 201 -12.10 -1.46 -5.11
N ALA A 202 -12.27 -2.24 -6.18
CA ALA A 202 -13.58 -2.65 -6.69
C ALA A 202 -14.32 -3.51 -5.67
N ALA A 203 -13.68 -4.55 -5.12
CA ALA A 203 -14.26 -5.40 -4.09
C ALA A 203 -14.65 -4.62 -2.82
N LYS A 204 -13.83 -3.66 -2.38
CA LYS A 204 -14.16 -2.78 -1.25
C LYS A 204 -15.38 -1.88 -1.53
N LYS A 205 -15.53 -1.39 -2.76
CA LYS A 205 -16.71 -0.63 -3.18
C LYS A 205 -17.96 -1.51 -3.14
N GLU A 206 -17.87 -2.75 -3.62
CA GLU A 206 -18.97 -3.73 -3.58
C GLU A 206 -19.35 -4.12 -2.15
N ALA A 207 -18.38 -4.44 -1.28
CA ALA A 207 -18.65 -4.74 0.13
C ALA A 207 -19.26 -3.55 0.90
N ARG A 208 -18.86 -2.30 0.59
CA ARG A 208 -19.50 -1.10 1.15
C ARG A 208 -20.93 -0.93 0.67
N PHE A 209 -21.21 -1.31 -0.57
CA PHE A 209 -22.56 -1.31 -1.12
C PHE A 209 -23.45 -2.35 -0.43
N GLU A 210 -22.96 -3.59 -0.27
CA GLU A 210 -23.69 -4.66 0.44
C GLU A 210 -24.03 -4.26 1.88
N LYS A 211 -23.11 -3.54 2.54
CA LYS A 211 -23.33 -2.97 3.89
C LYS A 211 -24.25 -1.75 3.90
N GLY A 212 -24.82 -1.34 2.75
CA GLY A 212 -25.73 -0.20 2.63
C GLY A 212 -25.06 1.18 2.69
N PHE A 213 -23.73 1.26 2.74
CA PHE A 213 -22.99 2.53 2.82
C PHE A 213 -22.88 3.27 1.49
N SER A 214 -23.02 2.58 0.35
CA SER A 214 -23.02 3.19 -0.98
C SER A 214 -24.33 2.94 -1.71
N ARG A 215 -24.89 3.99 -2.31
CA ARG A 215 -26.17 3.96 -3.06
C ARG A 215 -25.98 3.87 -4.58
N ARG A 216 -24.75 3.78 -5.09
CA ARG A 216 -24.43 3.73 -6.54
C ARG A 216 -23.26 2.78 -6.80
N THR A 217 -23.43 1.81 -7.68
CA THR A 217 -22.33 0.96 -8.21
C THR A 217 -22.39 0.85 -9.73
N GLU A 218 -21.28 0.37 -10.32
CA GLU A 218 -21.13 0.10 -11.76
C GLU A 218 -22.10 -0.98 -12.26
N ARG A 219 -22.54 -1.89 -11.39
CA ARG A 219 -23.60 -2.87 -11.64
C ARG A 219 -24.99 -2.21 -11.80
N GLU A 220 -25.26 -1.15 -11.03
CA GLU A 220 -26.49 -0.35 -11.16
C GLU A 220 -26.44 0.61 -12.37
N MET A 221 -25.26 0.88 -12.93
CA MET A 221 -25.11 1.52 -14.25
C MET A 221 -25.26 0.51 -15.39
N ARG A 222 -24.72 -0.71 -15.27
CA ARG A 222 -24.95 -1.80 -16.25
C ARG A 222 -26.39 -2.30 -16.26
N SER A 223 -27.12 -2.21 -15.16
CA SER A 223 -28.56 -2.51 -15.15
C SER A 223 -29.40 -1.55 -16.02
N TRP A 224 -28.79 -0.53 -16.64
CA TRP A 224 -29.45 0.29 -17.66
C TRP A 224 -29.53 -0.42 -19.01
N GLU A 225 -28.69 -1.43 -19.27
CA GLU A 225 -28.69 -2.23 -20.52
C GLU A 225 -29.91 -3.17 -20.65
N GLY A 226 -30.66 -3.40 -19.56
CA GLY A 226 -31.87 -4.24 -19.54
C GLY A 226 -33.15 -3.48 -19.20
N ARG A 227 -33.18 -2.15 -19.41
CA ARG A 227 -34.32 -1.31 -19.04
C ARG A 227 -35.55 -1.65 -19.87
N GLU A 228 -36.66 -1.93 -19.21
CA GLU A 228 -37.97 -1.83 -19.86
C GLU A 228 -38.22 -0.36 -20.24
N PRO A 229 -38.47 -0.07 -21.53
CA PRO A 229 -38.67 1.29 -21.98
C PRO A 229 -39.84 1.94 -21.23
N GLY A 230 -39.59 3.11 -20.63
CA GLY A 230 -40.59 3.91 -19.92
C GLY A 230 -40.56 3.83 -18.38
N LEU A 231 -39.79 2.91 -17.77
CA LEU A 231 -39.66 2.82 -16.31
C LEU A 231 -38.50 3.67 -15.78
N THR A 232 -38.78 4.51 -14.78
CA THR A 232 -37.75 5.30 -14.12
C THR A 232 -36.84 4.42 -13.27
N THR A 233 -35.56 4.75 -13.15
CA THR A 233 -34.62 3.95 -12.36
C THR A 233 -34.76 4.29 -10.88
N ARG A 234 -34.25 3.40 -10.03
CA ARG A 234 -34.02 3.73 -8.61
C ARG A 234 -33.24 5.04 -8.46
N LEU A 235 -32.26 5.29 -9.32
CA LEU A 235 -31.43 6.50 -9.33
C LEU A 235 -32.20 7.76 -9.72
N GLU A 236 -33.02 7.70 -10.76
CA GLU A 236 -33.94 8.79 -11.11
C GLU A 236 -34.94 9.08 -10.00
N ARG A 237 -35.22 8.11 -9.12
CA ARG A 237 -36.12 8.28 -7.97
C ARG A 237 -35.42 8.73 -6.69
N VAL A 238 -34.10 8.92 -6.68
CA VAL A 238 -33.34 9.30 -5.47
C VAL A 238 -33.76 10.66 -4.90
N HIS A 239 -34.24 11.56 -5.75
CA HIS A 239 -34.78 12.86 -5.31
C HIS A 239 -36.18 12.75 -4.70
N LEU A 240 -36.83 11.58 -4.78
CA LEU A 240 -38.12 11.33 -4.16
C LEU A 240 -37.93 10.82 -2.73
N ASN A 241 -38.85 11.19 -1.85
CA ASN A 241 -38.91 10.63 -0.50
C ASN A 241 -39.17 9.10 -0.56
N ASP A 242 -38.65 8.33 0.39
CA ASP A 242 -38.60 6.85 0.35
C ASP A 242 -39.95 6.21 0.05
N ARG A 243 -41.02 6.72 0.66
CA ARG A 243 -42.39 6.26 0.39
C ARG A 243 -42.79 6.43 -1.09
N ARG A 244 -42.46 7.57 -1.69
CA ARG A 244 -42.76 7.87 -3.10
C ARG A 244 -41.85 7.09 -4.03
N ALA A 245 -40.58 6.95 -3.70
CA ALA A 245 -39.63 6.16 -4.48
C ALA A 245 -40.06 4.68 -4.59
N ARG A 246 -40.57 4.09 -3.51
CA ARG A 246 -41.10 2.71 -3.49
C ARG A 246 -42.41 2.54 -4.27
N ALA A 247 -43.32 3.52 -4.23
CA ALA A 247 -44.61 3.45 -4.94
C ALA A 247 -44.52 3.80 -6.43
N ARG A 248 -43.44 4.46 -6.86
CA ARG A 248 -43.26 4.92 -8.25
C ARG A 248 -43.21 3.79 -9.31
N PRO A 249 -42.46 2.68 -9.13
CA PRO A 249 -42.43 1.62 -10.15
C PRO A 249 -43.80 1.01 -10.43
N GLU A 250 -44.64 0.86 -9.40
CA GLU A 250 -45.99 0.34 -9.58
C GLU A 250 -46.88 1.32 -10.36
N LYS A 251 -46.76 2.63 -10.10
CA LYS A 251 -47.47 3.67 -10.87
C LYS A 251 -47.04 3.68 -12.34
N GLU A 252 -45.74 3.55 -12.60
CA GLU A 252 -45.20 3.56 -13.96
C GLU A 252 -45.64 2.32 -14.74
N ARG A 253 -45.64 1.14 -14.12
CA ARG A 253 -46.19 -0.09 -14.72
C ARG A 253 -47.66 0.05 -15.08
N ARG A 254 -48.49 0.61 -14.19
CA ARG A 254 -49.92 0.87 -14.49
C ARG A 254 -50.10 1.86 -15.64
N THR A 255 -49.25 2.89 -15.72
CA THR A 255 -49.34 3.91 -16.77
C THR A 255 -48.95 3.36 -18.14
N LEU A 256 -47.94 2.48 -18.17
CA LEU A 256 -47.44 1.85 -19.40
C LEU A 256 -48.25 0.61 -19.82
N GLY A 257 -49.28 0.23 -19.07
CA GLY A 257 -50.11 -0.95 -19.38
C GLY A 257 -49.42 -2.30 -19.13
N PHE A 258 -48.21 -2.32 -18.56
CA PHE A 258 -47.52 -3.55 -18.14
C PHE A 258 -48.29 -4.18 -16.96
N GLY A 259 -49.17 -5.15 -17.27
CA GLY A 259 -49.99 -5.85 -16.29
C GLY A 259 -51.51 -5.70 -16.48
N LEU A 260 -51.97 -4.96 -17.49
CA LEU A 260 -53.33 -5.17 -17.99
C LEU A 260 -53.32 -6.49 -18.78
N ARG A 261 -53.59 -7.55 -18.02
CA ARG A 261 -53.94 -8.88 -18.49
C ARG A 261 -54.77 -8.73 -19.77
N GLU A 262 -54.26 -9.31 -20.85
CA GLU A 262 -54.77 -9.30 -22.24
C GLU A 262 -56.14 -10.00 -22.39
N GLY A 263 -56.99 -9.97 -21.36
CA GLY A 263 -58.15 -10.85 -21.23
C GLY A 263 -59.34 -10.21 -20.54
N ASP A 264 -59.58 -8.91 -20.72
CA ASP A 264 -60.91 -8.35 -20.45
C ASP A 264 -61.60 -7.94 -21.77
N PRO A 265 -62.22 -8.90 -22.49
CA PRO A 265 -62.98 -8.64 -23.71
C PRO A 265 -64.27 -7.85 -23.48
N SER A 266 -64.54 -7.41 -22.24
CA SER A 266 -65.82 -6.81 -21.85
C SER A 266 -65.97 -5.33 -22.21
N ARG A 267 -64.92 -4.65 -22.73
CA ARG A 267 -65.07 -3.30 -23.29
C ARG A 267 -65.53 -3.36 -24.73
N ARG A 268 -66.76 -3.85 -24.94
CA ARG A 268 -67.55 -3.54 -26.13
C ARG A 268 -67.90 -2.05 -26.09
N LEU A 269 -67.34 -1.29 -27.03
CA LEU A 269 -67.83 0.03 -27.38
C LEU A 269 -69.21 -0.16 -28.02
N GLU A 270 -70.26 0.16 -27.29
CA GLU A 270 -71.55 0.45 -27.90
C GLU A 270 -71.44 1.82 -28.58
N PHE A 271 -71.56 1.80 -29.91
CA PHE A 271 -71.78 2.97 -30.77
C PHE A 271 -73.26 2.99 -31.16
#